data_AF-A0AAD7ZMD9-F1
#
_entry.id   AF-A0AAD7ZMD9-F1
#
_cell.length_a   1.000
_cell.length_b   1.000
_cell.length_c   1.000
_cell.angle_alpha   90.00
_cell.angle_beta   90.00
_cell.angle_gamma   90.00
#
_symmetry.space_group_name_H-M   'P 1'
#
loop_
_entity.id
_entity.type
_entity.pdbx_description
1 polymer ?
#
loop_
_entity_poly.entity_id
_entity_poly.type
_entity_poly.pdbx_seq_one_letter_code
_entity_poly.pdbx_strand_id
1 'polypeptide(L)'
;MIEGKSNSVRKECFRGTFGETTGFIERVAKKKRASPTGILPEHGRGKGTPQNKKSEDELQTVKNHILSFPTYESHYCRQRTTKKFLPQNLNISKMYELYRHCTASPVSLTIYTKCFHELNVAFRKPKQDTCHTCDLFNMKVTTFIGEEEVTKERDAHHKAAEEEAYSAKRHDKEDAKLDESKGIFVFDLQQCLPTPYLTTSVSFYKRQLWTFNLTIHDLKTNKATCFMWDETVSGRGGNQIASCLYQFISQLPQNIQSVVFYSDCCGGQNRNSFVASMFSYVVQTSDHIEEIHHKFLVSGHTHLECDTDHAIIEKEKKRTGMKINHPNDWYQLVRSCRRRNPFNVFVVEKQHFLDFSSLCKPTGPFQMKKTDTLGNTFLWQKTQWLKYVKETEGIIFVKESLNENIPFKEISLRRRGRNSLPTSLPVVNEGPIPISKEKKKDLLDLLPLIDSAFHDFYKNLPVDNVPASDPDLEEYDADA
;
A
#
# COMPACT_ATOMS: atom_id res chain seq x y z
N MET A 1 -22.44 38.09 -61.03
CA MET A 1 -21.94 38.42 -62.37
C MET A 1 -21.39 37.16 -62.96
N ILE A 2 -21.86 36.78 -64.15
CA ILE A 2 -21.28 35.72 -64.96
C ILE A 2 -20.65 36.48 -66.13
N GLU A 3 -19.35 36.28 -66.37
CA GLU A 3 -18.60 36.94 -67.46
C GLU A 3 -18.73 38.49 -67.46
N GLY A 4 -18.66 39.11 -66.28
CA GLY A 4 -18.64 40.57 -66.17
C GLY A 4 -19.98 41.28 -66.43
N LYS A 5 -21.07 40.56 -66.69
CA LYS A 5 -22.42 41.14 -66.85
C LYS A 5 -23.30 40.89 -65.62
N SER A 6 -24.09 41.91 -65.27
CA SER A 6 -25.07 41.84 -64.17
C SER A 6 -26.38 41.24 -64.69
N ASN A 7 -26.66 40.00 -64.30
CA ASN A 7 -27.89 39.30 -64.67
C ASN A 7 -28.88 39.31 -63.49
N SER A 8 -30.14 39.64 -63.77
CA SER A 8 -31.21 39.57 -62.77
C SER A 8 -31.68 38.12 -62.62
N VAL A 9 -31.74 37.63 -61.38
CA VAL A 9 -32.17 36.26 -61.06
C VAL A 9 -33.33 36.29 -60.07
N ARG A 10 -34.29 35.37 -60.23
CA ARG A 10 -35.41 35.21 -59.27
C ARG A 10 -34.86 34.75 -57.91
N LYS A 11 -35.17 35.53 -56.86
CA LYS A 11 -34.67 35.35 -55.48
C LYS A 11 -34.97 33.96 -54.93
N GLU A 12 -36.15 33.41 -55.21
CA GLU A 12 -36.55 32.07 -54.75
C GLU A 12 -35.77 30.94 -55.40
N CYS A 13 -35.52 31.04 -56.71
CA CYS A 13 -34.73 30.05 -57.45
C CYS A 13 -33.28 30.04 -56.96
N PHE A 14 -32.66 31.22 -56.80
CA PHE A 14 -31.30 31.33 -56.28
C PHE A 14 -31.15 30.72 -54.87
N ARG A 15 -32.13 30.96 -53.99
CA ARG A 15 -32.15 30.36 -52.64
C ARG A 15 -32.33 28.84 -52.67
N GLY A 16 -33.21 28.35 -53.54
CA GLY A 16 -33.46 26.91 -53.70
C GLY A 16 -32.26 26.17 -54.26
N THR A 17 -31.58 26.72 -55.26
CA THR A 17 -30.42 26.08 -55.91
C THR A 17 -29.20 26.01 -55.00
N PHE A 18 -28.94 27.05 -54.20
CA PHE A 18 -27.76 27.10 -53.32
C PHE A 18 -28.05 26.72 -51.86
N GLY A 19 -29.32 26.46 -51.50
CA GLY A 19 -29.70 26.08 -50.13
C GLY A 19 -29.50 27.20 -49.10
N GLU A 20 -29.41 28.46 -49.52
CA GLU A 20 -29.04 29.57 -48.66
C GLU A 20 -30.22 30.40 -48.18
N THR A 21 -30.12 30.92 -46.95
CA THR A 21 -31.18 31.73 -46.33
C THR A 21 -31.15 33.19 -46.80
N THR A 22 -32.32 33.83 -46.87
CA THR A 22 -32.45 35.25 -47.23
C THR A 22 -31.56 36.14 -46.37
N GLY A 23 -31.54 35.88 -45.05
CA GLY A 23 -30.74 36.65 -44.11
C GLY A 23 -29.23 36.48 -44.28
N PHE A 24 -28.76 35.33 -44.78
CA PHE A 24 -27.35 35.14 -45.13
C PHE A 24 -26.97 35.94 -46.37
N ILE A 25 -27.76 35.82 -47.44
CA ILE A 25 -27.55 36.52 -48.72
C ILE A 25 -27.53 38.05 -48.52
N GLU A 26 -28.50 38.59 -47.78
CA GLU A 26 -28.59 40.03 -47.50
C GLU A 26 -27.41 40.53 -46.66
N ARG A 27 -26.94 39.73 -45.70
CA ARG A 27 -25.80 40.07 -44.85
C ARG A 27 -24.48 40.06 -45.63
N VAL A 28 -24.29 39.08 -46.51
CA VAL A 28 -23.12 39.02 -47.41
C VAL A 28 -23.16 40.18 -48.41
N ALA A 29 -24.32 40.46 -49.00
CA ALA A 29 -24.49 41.58 -49.93
C ALA A 29 -24.25 42.94 -49.26
N LYS A 30 -24.70 43.12 -48.02
CA LYS A 30 -24.46 44.33 -47.23
C LYS A 30 -22.98 44.51 -46.90
N LYS A 31 -22.31 43.44 -46.46
CA LYS A 31 -20.87 43.49 -46.16
C LYS A 31 -20.01 43.69 -47.41
N LYS A 32 -20.40 43.11 -48.54
CA LYS A 32 -19.70 43.29 -49.83
C LYS A 32 -19.82 44.73 -50.35
N ARG A 33 -20.99 45.37 -50.19
CA ARG A 33 -21.18 46.79 -50.55
C ARG A 33 -20.41 47.76 -49.65
N ALA A 34 -20.12 47.36 -48.42
CA ALA A 34 -19.38 48.18 -47.45
C ALA A 34 -17.85 48.04 -47.55
N SER A 35 -17.32 47.11 -48.35
CA SER A 35 -15.87 46.90 -48.53
C SER A 35 -15.39 47.49 -49.87
N PRO A 36 -14.52 48.53 -49.87
CA PRO A 36 -14.05 49.18 -51.10
C PRO A 36 -13.28 48.25 -52.06
N THR A 37 -12.68 47.18 -51.54
CA THR A 37 -11.83 46.24 -52.29
C THR A 37 -12.51 44.90 -52.58
N GLY A 38 -13.78 44.72 -52.17
CA GLY A 38 -14.54 43.48 -52.41
C GLY A 38 -14.10 42.28 -51.56
N ILE A 39 -13.06 42.41 -50.72
CA ILE A 39 -12.60 41.41 -49.77
C ILE A 39 -13.31 41.66 -48.42
N LEU A 40 -13.93 40.62 -47.86
CA LEU A 40 -14.57 40.69 -46.54
C LEU A 40 -13.52 40.64 -45.43
N PRO A 41 -13.59 41.49 -44.40
CA PRO A 41 -12.69 41.38 -43.24
C PRO A 41 -12.91 40.06 -42.50
N GLU A 42 -11.82 39.55 -41.92
CA GLU A 42 -11.75 38.26 -41.22
C GLU A 42 -12.82 38.14 -40.12
N HIS A 43 -13.51 37.01 -40.05
CA HIS A 43 -14.68 36.81 -39.19
C HIS A 43 -14.27 36.78 -37.69
N GLY A 44 -14.51 37.84 -36.94
CA GLY A 44 -14.21 37.95 -35.49
C GLY A 44 -15.10 37.12 -34.54
N ARG A 45 -15.74 36.04 -35.00
CA ARG A 45 -16.51 35.14 -34.11
C ARG A 45 -15.55 34.26 -33.31
N GLY A 46 -15.80 34.13 -31.99
CA GLY A 46 -15.00 33.29 -31.09
C GLY A 46 -13.78 33.96 -30.42
N LYS A 47 -13.52 35.25 -30.69
CA LYS A 47 -12.41 36.00 -30.07
C LYS A 47 -12.77 36.70 -28.74
N GLY A 48 -14.01 36.55 -28.27
CA GLY A 48 -14.40 37.01 -26.93
C GLY A 48 -14.03 35.97 -25.88
N THR A 49 -13.40 36.39 -24.79
CA THR A 49 -13.25 35.53 -23.61
C THR A 49 -14.65 35.11 -23.15
N PRO A 50 -14.92 33.79 -22.99
CA PRO A 50 -16.22 33.32 -22.53
C PRO A 50 -16.58 34.00 -21.20
N GLN A 51 -17.83 34.42 -21.03
CA GLN A 51 -18.30 35.00 -19.75
C GLN A 51 -18.10 34.04 -18.55
N ASN A 52 -18.04 32.73 -18.83
CA ASN A 52 -17.79 31.69 -17.84
C ASN A 52 -16.30 31.37 -17.62
N LYS A 53 -15.38 32.10 -18.28
CA LYS A 53 -13.94 31.91 -18.07
C LYS A 53 -13.60 32.43 -16.69
N LYS A 54 -13.28 31.49 -15.79
CA LYS A 54 -12.79 31.79 -14.45
C LYS A 54 -11.47 32.55 -14.52
N SER A 55 -11.28 33.46 -13.57
CA SER A 55 -10.06 34.25 -13.47
C SER A 55 -8.85 33.35 -13.20
N GLU A 56 -7.67 33.77 -13.64
CA GLU A 56 -6.42 33.04 -13.36
C GLU A 56 -6.18 32.95 -11.84
N ASP A 57 -6.60 33.96 -11.09
CA ASP A 57 -6.50 34.02 -9.62
C ASP A 57 -7.38 32.95 -8.93
N GLU A 58 -8.60 32.70 -9.43
CA GLU A 58 -9.46 31.62 -8.92
C GLU A 58 -8.83 30.23 -9.18
N LEU A 59 -8.24 30.03 -10.36
CA LEU A 59 -7.55 28.78 -10.70
C LEU A 59 -6.28 28.59 -9.86
N GLN A 60 -5.54 29.67 -9.61
CA GLN A 60 -4.35 29.63 -8.76
C GLN A 60 -4.71 29.35 -7.30
N THR A 61 -5.83 29.88 -6.81
CA THR A 61 -6.35 29.58 -5.46
C THR A 61 -6.66 28.09 -5.31
N VAL A 62 -7.28 27.49 -6.33
CA VAL A 62 -7.54 26.03 -6.37
C VAL A 62 -6.23 25.24 -6.39
N LYS A 63 -5.25 25.63 -7.21
CA LYS A 63 -3.94 24.97 -7.29
C LYS A 63 -3.20 25.06 -5.95
N ASN A 64 -3.20 26.22 -5.31
CA ASN A 64 -2.60 26.44 -4.00
C ASN A 64 -3.26 25.56 -2.92
N HIS A 65 -4.60 25.43 -2.95
CA HIS A 65 -5.30 24.52 -2.05
C HIS A 65 -4.89 23.06 -2.26
N ILE A 66 -4.79 22.59 -3.51
CA ILE A 66 -4.36 21.21 -3.80
C ILE A 66 -2.91 20.97 -3.33
N LEU A 67 -2.03 21.95 -3.50
CA LEU A 67 -0.62 21.87 -3.07
C LEU A 67 -0.43 22.03 -1.56
N SER A 68 -1.46 22.45 -0.82
CA SER A 68 -1.40 22.55 0.65
C SER A 68 -1.42 21.20 1.35
N PHE A 69 -1.86 20.14 0.68
CA PHE A 69 -1.85 18.78 1.21
C PHE A 69 -0.43 18.19 1.17
N PRO A 70 -0.03 17.41 2.19
CA PRO A 70 1.25 16.75 2.19
C PRO A 70 1.30 15.73 1.04
N THR A 71 2.34 15.84 0.23
CA THR A 71 2.61 14.89 -0.85
C THR A 71 3.90 14.14 -0.59
N TYR A 72 3.92 12.86 -0.97
CA TYR A 72 5.05 11.96 -0.81
C TYR A 72 5.63 11.57 -2.18
N GLU A 73 6.93 11.32 -2.22
CA GLU A 73 7.61 10.74 -3.37
C GLU A 73 7.70 9.23 -3.17
N SER A 74 7.47 8.43 -4.21
CA SER A 74 7.77 7.00 -4.12
C SER A 74 9.28 6.80 -4.29
N HIS A 75 9.88 6.12 -3.31
CA HIS A 75 11.33 5.88 -3.26
C HIS A 75 11.84 5.12 -4.50
N TYR A 76 11.02 4.22 -5.06
CA TYR A 76 11.37 3.35 -6.19
C TYR A 76 11.04 3.93 -7.58
N CYS A 77 10.11 4.88 -7.71
CA CYS A 77 9.82 5.51 -9.01
C CYS A 77 10.64 6.78 -9.29
N ARG A 78 11.61 7.14 -8.45
CA ARG A 78 12.46 8.34 -8.67
C ARG A 78 13.18 8.34 -10.03
N GLN A 79 13.52 7.17 -10.55
CA GLN A 79 14.14 7.02 -11.87
C GLN A 79 13.14 7.06 -13.04
N ARG A 80 11.84 6.85 -12.79
CA ARG A 80 10.81 6.68 -13.84
C ARG A 80 9.79 7.82 -13.90
N THR A 81 9.48 8.49 -12.78
CA THR A 81 8.47 9.57 -12.73
C THR A 81 8.78 10.62 -11.66
N THR A 82 8.49 11.90 -11.93
CA THR A 82 8.51 13.01 -10.95
C THR A 82 7.17 13.20 -10.23
N LYS A 83 6.28 12.21 -10.29
CA LYS A 83 4.89 12.30 -9.82
C LYS A 83 4.84 12.24 -8.29
N LYS A 84 4.03 13.12 -7.69
CA LYS A 84 3.83 13.20 -6.24
C LYS A 84 2.52 12.52 -5.83
N PHE A 85 2.53 11.82 -4.69
CA PHE A 85 1.38 11.05 -4.23
C PHE A 85 0.76 11.63 -2.97
N LEU A 86 -0.57 11.68 -2.94
CA LEU A 86 -1.35 12.06 -1.76
C LEU A 86 -1.65 10.84 -0.87
N PRO A 87 -1.85 11.05 0.45
CA PRO A 87 -2.27 10.02 1.39
C PRO A 87 -3.52 9.24 0.93
N GLN A 88 -3.60 7.95 1.30
CA GLN A 88 -4.70 7.05 0.88
C GLN A 88 -6.07 7.42 1.48
N ASN A 89 -6.10 8.16 2.59
CA ASN A 89 -7.33 8.59 3.27
C ASN A 89 -8.00 9.83 2.62
N LEU A 90 -7.42 10.34 1.53
CA LEU A 90 -7.91 11.45 0.74
C LEU A 90 -8.44 11.00 -0.62
N ASN A 91 -9.46 11.68 -1.11
CA ASN A 91 -9.97 11.56 -2.47
C ASN A 91 -10.43 12.93 -2.97
N ILE A 92 -10.67 13.07 -4.28
CA ILE A 92 -11.06 14.36 -4.89
C ILE A 92 -12.29 14.95 -4.22
N SER A 93 -13.31 14.12 -3.95
CA SER A 93 -14.56 14.56 -3.32
C SER A 93 -14.33 15.19 -1.95
N LYS A 94 -13.50 14.54 -1.12
CA LYS A 94 -13.16 15.00 0.23
C LYS A 94 -12.27 16.24 0.19
N MET A 95 -11.28 16.29 -0.70
CA MET A 95 -10.48 17.51 -0.89
C MET A 95 -11.33 18.68 -1.36
N TYR A 96 -12.31 18.44 -2.24
CA TYR A 96 -13.23 19.47 -2.71
C TYR A 96 -14.19 19.93 -1.61
N GLU A 97 -14.67 19.02 -0.76
CA GLU A 97 -15.45 19.37 0.42
C GLU A 97 -14.65 20.29 1.35
N LEU A 98 -13.39 19.95 1.63
CA LEU A 98 -12.50 20.81 2.42
C LEU A 98 -12.27 22.17 1.76
N TYR A 99 -12.05 22.21 0.44
CA TYR A 99 -11.90 23.45 -0.33
C TYR A 99 -13.12 24.38 -0.18
N ARG A 100 -14.33 23.81 -0.21
CA ARG A 100 -15.58 24.56 -0.04
C ARG A 100 -15.70 25.20 1.34
N HIS A 101 -15.13 24.58 2.36
CA HIS A 101 -15.11 25.15 3.72
C HIS A 101 -14.07 26.27 3.87
N CYS A 102 -13.00 26.25 3.08
CA CYS A 102 -11.93 27.24 3.13
C CYS A 102 -12.15 28.45 2.21
N THR A 103 -13.12 28.40 1.29
CA THR A 103 -13.29 29.41 0.24
C THR A 103 -14.73 29.90 0.15
N ALA A 104 -14.93 31.22 0.22
CA ALA A 104 -16.26 31.83 0.16
C ALA A 104 -16.96 31.68 -1.21
N SER A 105 -16.19 31.54 -2.30
CA SER A 105 -16.69 31.35 -3.67
C SER A 105 -16.00 30.14 -4.33
N PRO A 106 -16.43 28.90 -4.03
CA PRO A 106 -15.81 27.71 -4.58
C PRO A 106 -16.11 27.56 -6.08
N VAL A 107 -15.11 27.15 -6.86
CA VAL A 107 -15.30 26.69 -8.25
C VAL A 107 -16.10 25.38 -8.27
N SER A 108 -16.61 24.99 -9.44
CA SER A 108 -17.29 23.70 -9.57
C SER A 108 -16.31 22.53 -9.38
N LEU A 109 -16.83 21.38 -8.92
CA LEU A 109 -16.05 20.14 -8.80
C LEU A 109 -15.34 19.78 -10.11
N THR A 110 -15.98 20.02 -11.26
CA THR A 110 -15.37 19.77 -12.57
C THR A 110 -14.11 20.61 -12.81
N ILE A 111 -14.13 21.88 -12.42
CA ILE A 111 -12.96 22.76 -12.54
C ILE A 111 -11.88 22.34 -11.54
N TYR A 112 -12.28 22.02 -10.31
CA TYR A 112 -11.37 21.52 -9.28
C TYR A 112 -10.64 20.24 -9.73
N THR A 113 -11.37 19.27 -10.27
CA THR A 113 -10.83 18.03 -10.84
C THR A 113 -9.90 18.30 -12.01
N LYS A 114 -10.23 19.26 -12.90
CA LYS A 114 -9.32 19.66 -13.99
C LYS A 114 -8.01 20.22 -13.45
N CYS A 115 -8.07 21.16 -12.51
CA CYS A 115 -6.87 21.71 -11.86
C CYS A 115 -6.05 20.64 -11.14
N PHE A 116 -6.71 19.64 -10.53
CA PHE A 116 -6.05 18.49 -9.93
C PHE A 116 -5.26 17.68 -10.96
N HIS A 117 -5.85 17.38 -12.12
CA HIS A 117 -5.17 16.63 -13.19
C HIS A 117 -4.09 17.43 -13.92
N GLU A 118 -4.18 18.78 -13.93
CA GLU A 118 -3.10 19.66 -14.40
C GLU A 118 -1.87 19.62 -13.49
N LEU A 119 -2.06 19.36 -12.20
CA LEU A 119 -0.97 19.19 -11.25
C LEU A 119 -0.39 17.78 -11.40
N ASN A 120 0.93 17.64 -11.29
CA ASN A 120 1.61 16.33 -11.34
C ASN A 120 1.46 15.54 -10.02
N VAL A 121 0.22 15.50 -9.51
CA VAL A 121 -0.20 14.88 -8.25
C VAL A 121 -1.21 13.78 -8.55
N ALA A 122 -1.13 12.67 -7.82
CA ALA A 122 -2.13 11.60 -7.92
C ALA A 122 -2.45 11.03 -6.55
N PHE A 123 -3.67 10.50 -6.40
CA PHE A 123 -3.93 9.53 -5.35
C PHE A 123 -3.24 8.24 -5.73
N ARG A 124 -2.46 7.68 -4.81
CA ARG A 124 -2.03 6.30 -4.97
C ARG A 124 -3.28 5.45 -4.74
N LYS A 125 -3.68 4.69 -5.76
CA LYS A 125 -4.70 3.67 -5.53
C LYS A 125 -4.13 2.73 -4.47
N PRO A 126 -4.90 2.35 -3.43
CA PRO A 126 -4.56 1.19 -2.64
C PRO A 126 -4.25 0.08 -3.65
N LYS A 127 -3.11 -0.62 -3.50
CA LYS A 127 -3.03 -1.92 -4.12
C LYS A 127 -4.18 -2.70 -3.46
N GLN A 128 -5.29 -2.87 -4.18
CA GLN A 128 -6.15 -3.99 -3.85
C GLN A 128 -5.20 -5.18 -3.95
N ASP A 129 -5.20 -6.03 -2.92
CA ASP A 129 -4.48 -7.29 -2.92
C ASP A 129 -5.03 -8.14 -4.06
N THR A 130 -4.58 -7.87 -5.28
CA THR A 130 -5.01 -8.56 -6.49
C THR A 130 -3.96 -9.60 -6.81
N CYS A 131 -4.43 -10.80 -7.09
CA CYS A 131 -3.56 -11.84 -7.61
C CYS A 131 -3.02 -11.41 -8.97
N HIS A 132 -1.69 -11.46 -9.13
CA HIS A 132 -1.02 -11.14 -10.39
C HIS A 132 -1.58 -11.94 -11.57
N THR A 133 -1.93 -13.21 -11.35
CA THR A 133 -2.57 -14.04 -12.38
C THR A 133 -3.95 -13.50 -12.77
N CYS A 134 -4.76 -13.07 -11.79
CA CYS A 134 -6.03 -12.41 -12.06
C CYS A 134 -5.86 -11.08 -12.79
N ASP A 135 -4.82 -10.29 -12.47
CA ASP A 135 -4.52 -9.05 -13.17
C ASP A 135 -4.13 -9.30 -14.63
N LEU A 136 -3.32 -10.33 -14.90
CA LEU A 136 -3.00 -10.77 -16.26
C LEU A 136 -4.25 -11.20 -17.03
N PHE A 137 -5.15 -11.95 -16.39
CA PHE A 137 -6.43 -12.32 -17.01
C PHE A 137 -7.31 -11.11 -17.26
N ASN A 138 -7.43 -10.18 -16.31
CA ASN A 138 -8.19 -8.95 -16.49
C ASN A 138 -7.64 -8.10 -17.64
N MET A 139 -6.31 -7.99 -17.78
CA MET A 139 -5.67 -7.31 -18.92
C MET A 139 -6.01 -8.00 -20.26
N LYS A 140 -5.94 -9.34 -20.30
CA LYS A 140 -6.32 -10.12 -21.48
C LYS A 140 -7.79 -9.93 -21.86
N VAL A 141 -8.70 -9.95 -20.88
CA VAL A 141 -10.14 -9.67 -21.08
C VAL A 141 -10.32 -8.28 -21.67
N THR A 142 -9.64 -7.25 -21.15
CA THR A 142 -9.77 -5.89 -21.70
C THR A 142 -9.15 -5.68 -23.09
N THR A 143 -8.28 -6.57 -23.55
CA THR A 143 -7.51 -6.39 -24.80
C THR A 143 -7.99 -7.28 -25.95
N PHE A 144 -8.62 -8.44 -25.67
CA PHE A 144 -9.00 -9.43 -26.68
C PHE A 144 -10.52 -9.68 -26.76
N ILE A 145 -11.00 -9.90 -27.99
CA ILE A 145 -12.36 -10.39 -28.28
C ILE A 145 -12.38 -11.90 -28.00
N GLY A 146 -12.61 -12.27 -26.73
CA GLY A 146 -12.60 -13.65 -26.23
C GLY A 146 -12.98 -13.71 -24.73
N GLU A 147 -13.89 -12.83 -24.31
CA GLU A 147 -14.16 -12.53 -22.90
C GLU A 147 -14.60 -13.76 -22.08
N GLU A 148 -15.39 -14.67 -22.65
CA GLU A 148 -15.95 -15.80 -21.90
C GLU A 148 -14.90 -16.84 -21.49
N GLU A 149 -13.94 -17.18 -22.35
CA GLU A 149 -12.97 -18.25 -22.08
C GLU A 149 -11.92 -17.80 -21.06
N VAL A 150 -11.40 -16.57 -21.23
CA VAL A 150 -10.45 -15.96 -20.28
C VAL A 150 -11.11 -15.69 -18.92
N THR A 151 -12.41 -15.34 -18.90
CA THR A 151 -13.16 -15.18 -17.64
C THR A 151 -13.37 -16.52 -16.94
N LYS A 152 -13.69 -17.60 -17.68
CA LYS A 152 -13.79 -18.95 -17.13
C LYS A 152 -12.46 -19.44 -16.54
N GLU A 153 -11.34 -19.23 -17.24
CA GLU A 153 -10.00 -19.58 -16.73
C GLU A 153 -9.65 -18.79 -15.46
N ARG A 154 -9.97 -17.50 -15.43
CA ARG A 154 -9.78 -16.65 -14.24
C ARG A 154 -10.59 -17.16 -13.05
N ASP A 155 -11.86 -17.48 -13.26
CA ASP A 155 -12.75 -17.92 -12.18
C ASP A 155 -12.38 -19.33 -11.70
N ALA A 156 -11.91 -20.20 -12.59
CA ALA A 156 -11.36 -21.51 -12.24
C ALA A 156 -10.07 -21.36 -11.42
N HIS A 157 -9.16 -20.46 -11.82
CA HIS A 157 -7.96 -20.15 -11.03
C HIS A 157 -8.31 -19.61 -9.64
N HIS A 158 -9.29 -18.69 -9.57
CA HIS A 158 -9.75 -18.13 -8.30
C HIS A 158 -10.25 -19.22 -7.35
N LYS A 159 -11.15 -20.09 -7.83
CA LYS A 159 -11.69 -21.21 -7.03
C LYS A 159 -10.59 -22.19 -6.62
N ALA A 160 -9.70 -22.56 -7.54
CA ALA A 160 -8.65 -23.53 -7.24
C ALA A 160 -7.68 -23.00 -6.16
N ALA A 161 -7.25 -21.74 -6.28
CA ALA A 161 -6.34 -21.12 -5.31
C ALA A 161 -7.02 -20.96 -3.93
N GLU A 162 -8.29 -20.56 -3.91
CA GLU A 162 -9.10 -20.44 -2.69
C GLU A 162 -9.30 -21.81 -2.02
N GLU A 163 -9.71 -22.81 -2.78
CA GLU A 163 -9.94 -24.17 -2.29
C GLU A 163 -8.66 -24.82 -1.77
N GLU A 164 -7.54 -24.68 -2.49
CA GLU A 164 -6.24 -25.20 -2.06
C GLU A 164 -5.78 -24.57 -0.74
N ALA A 165 -5.90 -23.24 -0.63
CA ALA A 165 -5.54 -22.52 0.57
C ALA A 165 -6.40 -22.90 1.79
N TYR A 166 -7.72 -22.92 1.63
CA TYR A 166 -8.62 -23.29 2.72
C TYR A 166 -8.52 -24.77 3.09
N SER A 167 -8.27 -25.65 2.12
CA SER A 167 -8.05 -27.08 2.37
C SER A 167 -6.78 -27.30 3.20
N ALA A 168 -5.65 -26.73 2.76
CA ALA A 168 -4.38 -26.83 3.49
C ALA A 168 -4.51 -26.26 4.91
N LYS A 169 -5.15 -25.10 5.07
CA LYS A 169 -5.34 -24.46 6.37
C LYS A 169 -6.28 -25.24 7.28
N ARG A 170 -7.31 -25.87 6.72
CA ARG A 170 -8.23 -26.75 7.45
C ARG A 170 -7.48 -27.98 7.95
N HIS A 171 -6.70 -28.61 7.07
CA HIS A 171 -5.89 -29.77 7.41
C HIS A 171 -4.90 -29.45 8.54
N ASP A 172 -4.08 -28.41 8.40
CA ASP A 172 -3.14 -28.01 9.45
C ASP A 172 -3.85 -27.68 10.78
N LYS A 173 -5.05 -27.09 10.71
CA LYS A 173 -5.85 -26.78 11.90
C LYS A 173 -6.40 -28.04 12.57
N GLU A 174 -6.76 -29.05 11.82
CA GLU A 174 -7.19 -30.36 12.34
C GLU A 174 -6.01 -31.10 12.95
N ASP A 175 -4.89 -31.14 12.22
CA ASP A 175 -3.62 -31.70 12.69
C ASP A 175 -3.16 -31.07 14.00
N ALA A 176 -3.17 -29.74 14.07
CA ALA A 176 -2.73 -29.03 15.26
C ALA A 176 -3.72 -29.18 16.44
N LYS A 177 -4.96 -29.59 16.21
CA LYS A 177 -5.89 -29.96 17.30
C LYS A 177 -5.60 -31.35 17.85
N LEU A 178 -5.14 -32.27 17.00
CA LEU A 178 -4.80 -33.63 17.40
C LEU A 178 -3.43 -33.70 18.06
N ASP A 179 -2.50 -32.85 17.64
CA ASP A 179 -1.13 -32.80 18.15
C ASP A 179 -0.88 -31.52 18.97
N GLU A 180 -0.69 -31.70 20.27
CA GLU A 180 -0.38 -30.59 21.18
C GLU A 180 1.01 -29.98 20.94
N SER A 181 1.91 -30.70 20.27
CA SER A 181 3.24 -30.20 19.89
C SER A 181 3.25 -29.32 18.64
N LYS A 182 2.09 -29.19 17.96
CA LYS A 182 1.94 -28.33 16.79
C LYS A 182 1.32 -26.98 17.15
N GLY A 183 1.97 -25.91 16.71
CA GLY A 183 1.44 -24.54 16.72
C GLY A 183 0.99 -24.13 15.32
N ILE A 184 -0.15 -23.45 15.22
CA ILE A 184 -0.63 -22.91 13.94
C ILE A 184 -1.07 -21.45 14.12
N PHE A 185 -0.45 -20.56 13.34
CA PHE A 185 -0.59 -19.13 13.48
C PHE A 185 -0.78 -18.45 12.13
N VAL A 186 -1.53 -17.35 12.13
CA VAL A 186 -1.66 -16.45 10.99
C VAL A 186 -1.15 -15.09 11.43
N PHE A 187 -0.40 -14.40 10.59
CA PHE A 187 0.05 -13.05 10.93
C PHE A 187 -0.14 -12.07 9.79
N ASP A 188 -0.44 -10.83 10.15
CA ASP A 188 -0.60 -9.72 9.21
C ASP A 188 -0.28 -8.37 9.87
N LEU A 189 0.23 -7.45 9.06
CA LEU A 189 0.62 -6.11 9.49
C LEU A 189 -0.47 -5.10 9.14
N GLN A 190 -1.11 -4.55 10.16
CA GLN A 190 -2.19 -3.58 10.00
C GLN A 190 -1.72 -2.33 9.24
N GLN A 191 -2.66 -1.66 8.56
CA GLN A 191 -2.48 -0.30 8.06
C GLN A 191 -1.92 0.64 9.16
N CYS A 192 -1.09 1.62 8.77
CA CYS A 192 -0.50 2.55 9.72
C CYS A 192 -1.57 3.27 10.56
N LEU A 193 -1.36 3.27 11.87
CA LEU A 193 -2.22 3.95 12.82
C LEU A 193 -1.67 5.37 13.05
N PRO A 194 -2.42 6.44 12.69
CA PRO A 194 -1.95 7.81 12.86
C PRO A 194 -1.93 8.22 14.34
N THR A 195 -0.87 8.92 14.73
CA THR A 195 -0.64 9.45 16.07
C THR A 195 -0.16 10.91 15.98
N PRO A 196 -0.85 11.89 16.57
CA PRO A 196 -2.15 11.75 17.24
C PRO A 196 -3.25 11.38 16.23
N TYR A 197 -4.31 10.71 16.71
CA TYR A 197 -5.51 10.54 15.90
C TYR A 197 -6.46 11.70 16.14
N LEU A 198 -6.61 12.55 15.12
CA LEU A 198 -7.48 13.71 15.16
C LEU A 198 -8.64 13.53 14.18
N THR A 199 -9.85 13.79 14.64
CA THR A 199 -11.08 13.80 13.82
C THR A 199 -11.25 15.08 13.02
N THR A 200 -10.53 16.15 13.38
CA THR A 200 -10.54 17.45 12.70
C THR A 200 -9.91 17.37 11.33
N SER A 201 -10.46 18.12 10.37
CA SER A 201 -9.94 18.18 9.00
C SER A 201 -8.50 18.67 8.86
N VAL A 202 -7.97 19.39 9.85
CA VAL A 202 -6.59 19.92 9.87
C VAL A 202 -5.56 18.79 9.71
N SER A 203 -5.83 17.59 10.23
CA SER A 203 -4.90 16.46 10.14
C SER A 203 -4.65 16.01 8.69
N PHE A 204 -5.60 16.22 7.77
CA PHE A 204 -5.40 15.89 6.35
C PHE A 204 -4.32 16.73 5.68
N TYR A 205 -3.99 17.90 6.25
CA TYR A 205 -2.96 18.81 5.74
C TYR A 205 -1.61 18.64 6.42
N LYS A 206 -1.47 17.63 7.30
CA LYS A 206 -0.32 17.46 8.19
C LYS A 206 0.21 16.04 8.11
N ARG A 207 1.54 15.91 8.15
CA ARG A 207 2.19 14.61 8.32
C ARG A 207 2.05 14.16 9.76
N GLN A 208 1.54 12.95 9.96
CA GLN A 208 1.31 12.36 11.28
C GLN A 208 2.45 11.41 11.66
N LEU A 209 2.58 11.14 12.95
CA LEU A 209 3.47 10.09 13.45
C LEU A 209 2.78 8.74 13.23
N TRP A 210 3.52 7.72 12.82
CA TRP A 210 2.95 6.40 12.57
C TRP A 210 3.19 5.43 13.73
N THR A 211 2.12 4.71 14.09
CA THR A 211 2.15 3.55 14.98
C THR A 211 1.80 2.31 14.18
N PHE A 212 2.60 1.26 14.36
CA PHE A 212 2.48 -0.01 13.64
C PHE A 212 1.91 -1.08 14.56
N ASN A 213 1.23 -2.06 13.96
CA ASN A 213 0.63 -3.19 14.67
C ASN A 213 0.75 -4.47 13.83
N LEU A 214 1.68 -5.35 14.19
CA LEU A 214 1.74 -6.71 13.66
C LEU A 214 0.88 -7.62 14.53
N THR A 215 -0.18 -8.19 13.97
CA THR A 215 -1.04 -9.13 14.68
C THR A 215 -0.61 -10.55 14.35
N ILE A 216 -0.46 -11.39 15.37
CA ILE A 216 -0.28 -12.84 15.25
C ILE A 216 -1.49 -13.50 15.92
N HIS A 217 -2.28 -14.22 15.13
CA HIS A 217 -3.48 -14.94 15.54
C HIS A 217 -3.21 -16.44 15.66
N ASP A 218 -3.46 -16.99 16.85
CA ASP A 218 -3.39 -18.43 17.13
C ASP A 218 -4.70 -19.11 16.71
N LEU A 219 -4.63 -19.99 15.71
CA LEU A 219 -5.81 -20.66 15.16
C LEU A 219 -6.35 -21.80 16.05
N LYS A 220 -5.58 -22.27 17.04
CA LYS A 220 -6.04 -23.24 18.06
C LYS A 220 -6.82 -22.53 19.15
N THR A 221 -6.25 -21.49 19.73
CA THR A 221 -6.84 -20.81 20.90
C THR A 221 -7.74 -19.63 20.54
N ASN A 222 -7.72 -19.19 19.27
CA ASN A 222 -8.30 -17.94 18.77
C ASN A 222 -7.78 -16.69 19.49
N LYS A 223 -6.63 -16.77 20.18
CA LYS A 223 -6.00 -15.61 20.82
C LYS A 223 -5.19 -14.84 19.79
N ALA A 224 -5.22 -13.52 19.88
CA ALA A 224 -4.43 -12.64 19.03
C ALA A 224 -3.46 -11.82 19.87
N THR A 225 -2.19 -11.83 19.45
CA THR A 225 -1.12 -11.01 20.02
C THR A 225 -0.77 -9.89 19.05
N CYS A 226 -0.86 -8.65 19.51
CA CYS A 226 -0.55 -7.45 18.77
C CYS A 226 0.82 -6.93 19.21
N PHE A 227 1.81 -7.04 18.34
CA PHE A 227 3.13 -6.43 18.48
C PHE A 227 3.06 -5.00 17.99
N MET A 228 3.17 -4.03 18.90
CA MET A 228 2.96 -2.62 18.57
C MET A 228 4.18 -1.77 18.91
N TRP A 229 4.53 -0.87 18.00
CA TRP A 229 5.61 0.11 18.13
C TRP A 229 5.33 1.33 17.26
N ASP A 230 6.03 2.44 17.47
CA ASP A 230 5.93 3.62 16.60
C ASP A 230 7.20 3.83 15.77
N GLU A 231 7.10 4.69 14.75
CA GLU A 231 8.17 4.92 13.79
C GLU A 231 9.47 5.48 14.39
N THR A 232 9.44 6.00 15.63
CA THR A 232 10.65 6.45 16.34
C THR A 232 11.42 5.29 16.97
N VAL A 233 10.75 4.15 17.18
CA VAL A 233 11.35 2.92 17.69
C VAL A 233 12.04 2.17 16.55
N SER A 234 11.31 1.91 15.46
CA SER A 234 11.79 1.14 14.31
C SER A 234 10.87 1.34 13.10
N GLY A 235 11.34 0.96 11.89
CA GLY A 235 10.51 0.93 10.68
C GLY A 235 9.52 -0.23 10.66
N ARG A 236 9.02 -0.61 9.48
CA ARG A 236 8.05 -1.72 9.31
C ARG A 236 8.41 -2.73 8.21
N GLY A 237 9.71 -2.87 7.93
CA GLY A 237 10.22 -3.77 6.88
C GLY A 237 10.47 -5.20 7.37
N GLY A 238 11.00 -6.05 6.49
CA GLY A 238 11.20 -7.48 6.76
C GLY A 238 12.00 -7.82 8.02
N ASN A 239 13.01 -7.03 8.40
CA ASN A 239 13.74 -7.23 9.67
C ASN A 239 12.83 -7.03 10.90
N GLN A 240 11.91 -6.07 10.86
CA GLN A 240 11.00 -5.82 11.97
C GLN A 240 9.95 -6.92 12.11
N ILE A 241 9.42 -7.40 10.98
CA ILE A 241 8.52 -8.56 10.97
C ILE A 241 9.24 -9.81 11.48
N ALA A 242 10.42 -10.10 10.95
CA ALA A 242 11.26 -11.20 11.39
C ALA A 242 11.54 -11.15 12.89
N SER A 243 11.85 -9.96 13.43
CA SER A 243 12.09 -9.76 14.86
C SER A 243 10.86 -10.03 15.72
N CYS A 244 9.68 -9.55 15.32
CA CYS A 244 8.45 -9.82 16.06
C CYS A 244 8.10 -11.32 16.04
N LEU A 245 8.25 -11.98 14.89
CA LEU A 245 8.06 -13.43 14.78
C LEU A 245 9.08 -14.20 15.64
N TYR A 246 10.34 -13.81 15.63
CA TYR A 246 11.38 -14.40 16.47
C TYR A 246 11.05 -14.29 17.96
N GLN A 247 10.61 -13.10 18.41
CA GLN A 247 10.17 -12.89 19.79
C GLN A 247 8.95 -13.76 20.13
N PHE A 248 7.98 -13.87 19.22
CA PHE A 248 6.81 -14.72 19.41
C PHE A 248 7.20 -16.20 19.53
N ILE A 249 8.05 -16.71 18.63
CA ILE A 249 8.52 -18.11 18.63
C ILE A 249 9.30 -18.41 19.90
N SER A 250 10.15 -17.47 20.35
CA SER A 250 10.94 -17.62 21.57
C SER A 250 10.09 -17.70 22.85
N GLN A 251 8.84 -17.24 22.79
CA GLN A 251 7.88 -17.28 23.89
C GLN A 251 6.90 -18.46 23.78
N LEU A 252 7.01 -19.29 22.73
CA LEU A 252 6.15 -20.46 22.58
C LEU A 252 6.41 -21.47 23.72
N PRO A 253 5.37 -22.20 24.16
CA PRO A 253 5.54 -23.27 25.13
C PRO A 253 6.54 -24.33 24.65
N GLN A 254 7.37 -24.85 25.56
CA GLN A 254 8.43 -25.85 25.24
C GLN A 254 7.90 -27.15 24.61
N ASN A 255 6.62 -27.47 24.77
CA ASN A 255 6.01 -28.62 24.11
C ASN A 255 5.79 -28.42 22.61
N ILE A 256 5.83 -27.18 22.10
CA ILE A 256 5.63 -26.89 20.67
C ILE A 256 6.92 -27.19 19.91
N GLN A 257 6.89 -28.17 19.01
CA GLN A 257 8.07 -28.59 18.22
C GLN A 257 7.92 -28.24 16.74
N SER A 258 6.69 -28.22 16.22
CA SER A 258 6.39 -27.90 14.83
C SER A 258 5.46 -26.69 14.76
N VAL A 259 5.82 -25.70 13.94
CA VAL A 259 5.04 -24.46 13.82
C VAL A 259 4.66 -24.18 12.39
N VAL A 260 3.38 -23.93 12.14
CA VAL A 260 2.87 -23.46 10.86
C VAL A 260 2.49 -21.98 10.95
N PHE A 261 3.09 -21.16 10.10
CA PHE A 261 2.73 -19.77 9.89
C PHE A 261 2.07 -19.57 8.54
N TYR A 262 0.95 -18.85 8.54
CA TYR A 262 0.28 -18.34 7.35
C TYR A 262 0.43 -16.82 7.27
N SER A 263 0.75 -16.29 6.09
CA SER A 263 0.83 -14.84 5.85
C SER A 263 0.42 -14.49 4.42
N ASP A 264 0.27 -13.19 4.14
CA ASP A 264 0.16 -12.68 2.78
C ASP A 264 1.47 -12.88 1.98
N CYS A 265 1.42 -12.55 0.70
CA CYS A 265 2.55 -12.62 -0.23
C CYS A 265 3.44 -11.35 -0.27
N CYS A 266 3.34 -10.45 0.72
CA CYS A 266 4.02 -9.15 0.69
C CYS A 266 5.55 -9.32 0.71
N GLY A 267 6.21 -8.99 -0.41
CA GLY A 267 7.66 -9.16 -0.56
C GLY A 267 8.47 -8.34 0.45
N GLY A 268 8.08 -7.09 0.71
CA GLY A 268 8.79 -6.22 1.65
C GLY A 268 8.77 -6.64 3.11
N GLN A 269 7.77 -7.41 3.49
CA GLN A 269 7.45 -7.71 4.88
C GLN A 269 7.61 -9.19 5.17
N ASN A 270 6.98 -10.06 4.37
CA ASN A 270 6.76 -11.46 4.72
C ASN A 270 7.52 -12.41 3.78
N ARG A 271 7.39 -12.22 2.46
CA ARG A 271 7.98 -13.09 1.45
C ARG A 271 9.33 -12.56 0.98
N ASN A 272 10.31 -12.57 1.89
CA ASN A 272 11.68 -12.14 1.62
C ASN A 272 12.72 -13.02 2.33
N SER A 273 13.97 -12.77 1.95
CA SER A 273 15.15 -13.42 2.49
C SER A 273 15.38 -13.16 3.99
N PHE A 274 14.88 -12.06 4.55
CA PHE A 274 15.13 -11.72 5.96
C PHE A 274 14.27 -12.58 6.89
N VAL A 275 12.96 -12.70 6.59
CA VAL A 275 12.05 -13.60 7.30
C VAL A 275 12.49 -15.05 7.13
N ALA A 276 12.87 -15.45 5.91
CA ALA A 276 13.38 -16.81 5.68
C ALA A 276 14.66 -17.12 6.46
N SER A 277 15.59 -16.16 6.54
CA SER A 277 16.81 -16.31 7.33
C SER A 277 16.52 -16.37 8.82
N MET A 278 15.54 -15.62 9.30
CA MET A 278 15.08 -15.70 10.70
C MET A 278 14.52 -17.07 11.03
N PHE A 279 13.63 -17.63 10.19
CA PHE A 279 13.12 -18.99 10.42
C PHE A 279 14.23 -20.03 10.38
N SER A 280 15.16 -19.91 9.42
CA SER A 280 16.33 -20.78 9.38
C SER A 280 17.25 -20.60 10.59
N TYR A 281 17.33 -19.41 11.17
CA TYR A 281 18.13 -19.14 12.36
C TYR A 281 17.47 -19.74 13.61
N VAL A 282 16.19 -19.44 13.85
CA VAL A 282 15.48 -19.85 15.07
C VAL A 282 15.33 -21.36 15.18
N VAL A 283 15.10 -22.07 14.08
CA VAL A 283 15.05 -23.55 14.07
C VAL A 283 16.38 -24.16 14.49
N GLN A 284 17.49 -23.50 14.18
CA GLN A 284 18.84 -24.00 14.47
C GLN A 284 19.32 -23.62 15.87
N THR A 285 18.83 -22.51 16.43
CA THR A 285 19.22 -22.03 17.76
C THR A 285 18.22 -22.39 18.86
N SER A 286 17.00 -22.79 18.51
CA SER A 286 15.99 -23.17 19.49
C SER A 286 16.20 -24.58 20.02
N ASP A 287 16.03 -24.75 21.33
CA ASP A 287 16.17 -26.05 21.98
C ASP A 287 15.04 -27.03 21.62
N HIS A 288 13.86 -26.52 21.29
CA HIS A 288 12.62 -27.32 21.18
C HIS A 288 11.92 -27.23 19.83
N ILE A 289 12.19 -26.21 19.00
CA ILE A 289 11.60 -26.10 17.68
C ILE A 289 12.39 -27.00 16.71
N GLU A 290 11.71 -27.97 16.12
CA GLU A 290 12.28 -28.95 15.18
C GLU A 290 11.96 -28.59 13.73
N GLU A 291 10.77 -28.06 13.46
CA GLU A 291 10.40 -27.61 12.11
C GLU A 291 9.48 -26.39 12.10
N ILE A 292 9.62 -25.57 11.05
CA ILE A 292 8.72 -24.46 10.77
C ILE A 292 8.24 -24.55 9.33
N HIS A 293 6.95 -24.33 9.12
CA HIS A 293 6.30 -24.21 7.83
C HIS A 293 5.79 -22.78 7.67
N HIS A 294 6.27 -22.07 6.65
CA HIS A 294 5.74 -20.76 6.27
C HIS A 294 4.99 -20.87 4.96
N LYS A 295 3.66 -20.76 5.03
CA LYS A 295 2.71 -20.88 3.93
C LYS A 295 2.19 -19.50 3.55
N PHE A 296 2.32 -19.14 2.27
CA PHE A 296 1.86 -17.86 1.73
C PHE A 296 0.48 -18.02 1.09
N LEU A 297 -0.44 -17.18 1.52
CA LEU A 297 -1.78 -17.12 0.97
C LEU A 297 -1.82 -16.12 -0.20
N VAL A 298 -2.48 -16.50 -1.28
CA VAL A 298 -2.53 -15.66 -2.48
C VAL A 298 -3.48 -14.49 -2.21
N SER A 299 -2.94 -13.28 -2.35
CA SER A 299 -3.65 -12.00 -2.25
C SER A 299 -4.93 -12.01 -3.11
N GLY A 300 -6.05 -11.60 -2.51
CA GLY A 300 -7.34 -11.46 -3.20
C GLY A 300 -8.18 -12.73 -3.32
N HIS A 301 -7.67 -13.86 -2.83
CA HIS A 301 -8.37 -15.16 -2.87
C HIS A 301 -8.69 -15.73 -1.49
N THR A 302 -8.18 -15.13 -0.43
CA THR A 302 -8.28 -15.66 0.93
C THR A 302 -8.47 -14.53 1.93
N HIS A 303 -9.15 -14.83 3.04
CA HIS A 303 -9.28 -13.93 4.17
C HIS A 303 -8.38 -14.38 5.32
N LEU A 304 -7.72 -13.42 5.97
CA LEU A 304 -6.89 -13.66 7.15
C LEU A 304 -7.72 -13.38 8.41
N GLU A 305 -7.53 -14.17 9.47
CA GLU A 305 -8.17 -13.92 10.77
C GLU A 305 -7.72 -12.57 11.34
N CYS A 306 -6.49 -12.15 10.99
CA CYS A 306 -5.96 -10.83 11.32
C CYS A 306 -6.81 -9.68 10.73
N ASP A 307 -7.43 -9.85 9.54
CA ASP A 307 -8.34 -8.85 8.96
C ASP A 307 -9.52 -8.57 9.90
N THR A 308 -10.05 -9.64 10.52
CA THR A 308 -11.15 -9.54 11.49
C THR A 308 -10.68 -8.87 12.78
N ASP A 309 -9.45 -9.14 13.21
CA ASP A 309 -8.83 -8.48 14.35
C ASP A 309 -8.65 -6.98 14.13
N HIS A 310 -8.09 -6.59 12.98
CA HIS A 310 -7.91 -5.19 12.59
C HIS A 310 -9.23 -4.46 12.42
N ALA A 311 -10.24 -5.08 11.80
CA ALA A 311 -11.57 -4.50 11.66
C ALA A 311 -12.22 -4.19 13.02
N ILE A 312 -11.96 -5.00 14.04
CA ILE A 312 -12.43 -4.75 15.41
C ILE A 312 -11.71 -3.54 16.03
N ILE A 313 -10.39 -3.45 15.85
CA ILE A 313 -9.60 -2.29 16.30
C ILE A 313 -10.11 -0.99 15.63
N GLU A 314 -10.34 -1.01 14.31
CA GLU A 314 -10.85 0.14 13.56
C GLU A 314 -12.26 0.55 13.97
N LYS A 315 -13.12 -0.43 14.27
CA LYS A 315 -14.46 -0.19 14.76
C LYS A 315 -14.44 0.45 16.14
N GLU A 316 -13.55 -0.01 17.03
CA GLU A 316 -13.40 0.56 18.36
C GLU A 316 -12.83 1.97 18.31
N LYS A 317 -11.82 2.21 17.46
CA LYS A 317 -11.28 3.55 17.15
C LYS A 317 -12.37 4.58 16.81
N LYS A 318 -13.42 4.17 16.08
CA LYS A 318 -14.54 5.05 15.68
C LYS A 318 -15.59 5.25 16.77
N ARG A 319 -15.66 4.35 17.74
CA ARG A 319 -16.69 4.33 18.79
C ARG A 319 -16.20 4.89 20.12
N THR A 320 -14.91 4.75 20.39
CA THR A 320 -14.32 5.19 21.65
C THR A 320 -14.38 6.72 21.78
N GLY A 321 -14.56 7.19 23.01
CA GLY A 321 -14.32 8.59 23.37
C GLY A 321 -12.85 8.88 23.71
N MET A 322 -11.99 7.86 23.70
CA MET A 322 -10.58 8.00 24.03
C MET A 322 -9.84 8.81 22.97
N LYS A 323 -9.21 9.89 23.39
CA LYS A 323 -8.32 10.67 22.54
C LYS A 323 -6.99 9.93 22.41
N ILE A 324 -6.52 9.79 21.17
CA ILE A 324 -5.19 9.22 20.89
C ILE A 324 -4.22 10.39 20.71
N ASN A 325 -3.49 10.72 21.75
CA ASN A 325 -2.48 11.77 21.78
C ASN A 325 -1.06 11.21 21.72
N HIS A 326 -0.85 9.94 22.04
CA HIS A 326 0.45 9.28 22.13
C HIS A 326 0.37 7.82 21.65
N PRO A 327 1.46 7.19 21.16
CA PRO A 327 1.42 5.79 20.72
C PRO A 327 0.90 4.82 21.78
N ASN A 328 1.21 5.07 23.06
CA ASN A 328 0.67 4.31 24.19
C ASN A 328 -0.86 4.30 24.27
N ASP A 329 -1.54 5.34 23.79
CA ASP A 329 -3.00 5.37 23.77
C ASP A 329 -3.55 4.33 22.79
N TRP A 330 -2.87 4.09 21.65
CA TRP A 330 -3.21 2.96 20.78
C TRP A 330 -3.08 1.63 21.50
N TYR A 331 -2.03 1.44 22.29
CA TYR A 331 -1.80 0.18 23.01
C TYR A 331 -2.92 -0.07 24.03
N GLN A 332 -3.38 0.98 24.71
CA GLN A 332 -4.53 0.89 25.63
C GLN A 332 -5.84 0.65 24.89
N LEU A 333 -6.04 1.30 23.73
CA LEU A 333 -7.22 1.07 22.90
C LEU A 333 -7.31 -0.40 22.54
N VAL A 334 -6.24 -0.96 21.97
CA VAL A 334 -6.21 -2.35 21.48
C VAL A 334 -6.46 -3.33 22.63
N ARG A 335 -5.85 -3.12 23.81
CA ARG A 335 -6.14 -3.92 25.01
C ARG A 335 -7.62 -3.91 25.40
N SER A 336 -8.31 -2.79 25.17
CA SER A 336 -9.72 -2.59 25.53
C SER A 336 -10.74 -3.02 24.47
N CYS A 337 -10.31 -3.31 23.23
CA CYS A 337 -11.23 -3.58 22.11
C CYS A 337 -12.18 -4.76 22.32
N ARG A 338 -11.79 -5.76 23.12
CA ARG A 338 -12.58 -6.99 23.33
C ARG A 338 -12.66 -7.31 24.82
N ARG A 339 -13.89 -7.44 25.33
CA ARG A 339 -14.13 -7.90 26.71
C ARG A 339 -13.92 -9.40 26.89
N ARG A 340 -14.30 -10.19 25.89
CA ARG A 340 -14.07 -11.63 25.84
C ARG A 340 -12.91 -11.88 24.89
N ASN A 341 -11.92 -12.64 25.37
CA ASN A 341 -10.69 -12.91 24.63
C ASN A 341 -9.97 -11.61 24.19
N PRO A 342 -9.48 -10.81 25.15
CA PRO A 342 -8.79 -9.56 24.87
C PRO A 342 -7.52 -9.79 24.07
N PHE A 343 -7.14 -8.80 23.26
CA PHE A 343 -5.85 -8.82 22.57
C PHE A 343 -4.71 -8.77 23.57
N ASN A 344 -3.72 -9.63 23.39
CA ASN A 344 -2.45 -9.50 24.10
C ASN A 344 -1.61 -8.44 23.40
N VAL A 345 -1.31 -7.32 24.06
CA VAL A 345 -0.52 -6.25 23.43
C VAL A 345 0.91 -6.29 23.97
N PHE A 346 1.83 -6.68 23.09
CA PHE A 346 3.26 -6.66 23.31
C PHE A 346 3.84 -5.35 22.77
N VAL A 347 4.41 -4.52 23.65
CA VAL A 347 5.05 -3.26 23.24
C VAL A 347 6.47 -3.58 22.81
N VAL A 348 6.78 -3.39 21.52
CA VAL A 348 8.09 -3.75 20.99
C VAL A 348 9.07 -2.61 21.24
N GLU A 349 10.08 -2.88 22.05
CA GLU A 349 11.20 -1.97 22.27
C GLU A 349 12.32 -2.17 21.25
N LYS A 350 13.21 -1.18 21.13
CA LYS A 350 14.31 -1.16 20.14
C LYS A 350 15.18 -2.41 20.16
N GLN A 351 15.54 -2.86 21.37
CA GLN A 351 16.40 -4.03 21.59
C GLN A 351 15.83 -5.35 21.05
N HIS A 352 14.52 -5.42 20.82
CA HIS A 352 13.89 -6.60 20.24
C HIS A 352 14.09 -6.68 18.72
N PHE A 353 14.45 -5.59 18.05
CA PHE A 353 14.64 -5.55 16.61
C PHE A 353 16.05 -6.00 16.22
N LEU A 354 16.19 -7.22 15.73
CA LEU A 354 17.46 -7.82 15.30
C LEU A 354 17.64 -7.72 13.78
N ASP A 355 18.88 -7.51 13.32
CA ASP A 355 19.23 -7.44 11.91
C ASP A 355 19.42 -8.84 11.31
N PHE A 356 18.32 -9.51 10.97
CA PHE A 356 18.36 -10.78 10.25
C PHE A 356 18.92 -10.65 8.82
N SER A 357 18.83 -9.47 8.20
CA SER A 357 19.47 -9.21 6.91
C SER A 357 20.99 -9.44 6.97
N SER A 358 21.62 -9.24 8.14
CA SER A 358 23.06 -9.51 8.34
C SER A 358 23.45 -10.96 8.04
N LEU A 359 22.51 -11.91 8.19
CA LEU A 359 22.73 -13.31 7.87
C LEU A 359 22.88 -13.56 6.37
N CYS A 360 22.25 -12.72 5.54
CA CYS A 360 22.30 -12.76 4.07
C CYS A 360 23.42 -11.89 3.47
N LYS A 361 23.97 -10.94 4.24
CA LYS A 361 25.03 -10.03 3.77
C LYS A 361 26.28 -10.82 3.35
N PRO A 362 27.21 -10.23 2.59
CA PRO A 362 28.46 -10.90 2.23
C PRO A 362 29.30 -11.38 3.43
N THR A 363 29.03 -10.86 4.61
CA THR A 363 29.63 -11.23 5.89
C THR A 363 28.83 -12.30 6.66
N GLY A 364 27.62 -12.66 6.25
CA GLY A 364 26.79 -13.68 6.87
C GLY A 364 27.04 -15.14 6.39
N PRO A 365 26.38 -16.12 7.04
CA PRO A 365 26.44 -17.54 6.68
C PRO A 365 25.54 -17.93 5.51
N PHE A 366 24.51 -17.13 5.21
CA PHE A 366 23.53 -17.44 4.17
C PHE A 366 23.81 -16.67 2.88
N GLN A 367 23.55 -17.35 1.76
CA GLN A 367 23.55 -16.81 0.42
C GLN A 367 22.26 -17.24 -0.26
N MET A 368 21.39 -16.28 -0.55
CA MET A 368 20.18 -16.54 -1.31
C MET A 368 20.56 -16.87 -2.75
N LYS A 369 20.37 -18.12 -3.14
CA LYS A 369 20.67 -18.59 -4.50
C LYS A 369 19.46 -18.37 -5.39
N LYS A 370 19.73 -18.05 -6.66
CA LYS A 370 18.71 -17.96 -7.73
C LYS A 370 18.40 -19.31 -8.37
N THR A 371 19.06 -20.36 -7.92
CA THR A 371 18.89 -21.72 -8.41
C THR A 371 18.76 -22.70 -7.24
N ASP A 372 17.95 -23.73 -7.41
CA ASP A 372 17.87 -24.87 -6.49
C ASP A 372 19.12 -25.77 -6.57
N THR A 373 19.15 -26.85 -5.78
CA THR A 373 20.26 -27.82 -5.78
C THR A 373 20.38 -28.62 -7.08
N LEU A 374 19.33 -28.65 -7.90
CA LEU A 374 19.27 -29.34 -9.20
C LEU A 374 19.59 -28.41 -10.39
N GLY A 375 19.77 -27.11 -10.15
CA GLY A 375 20.06 -26.09 -11.16
C GLY A 375 18.83 -25.41 -11.77
N ASN A 376 17.62 -25.66 -11.27
CA ASN A 376 16.42 -24.96 -11.73
C ASN A 376 16.32 -23.57 -11.10
N THR A 377 15.75 -22.61 -11.83
CA THR A 377 15.55 -21.23 -11.34
C THR A 377 14.58 -21.18 -10.15
N PHE A 378 15.00 -20.54 -9.06
CA PHE A 378 14.17 -20.24 -7.89
C PHE A 378 13.63 -18.81 -7.98
N LEU A 379 12.31 -18.65 -7.79
CA LEU A 379 11.62 -17.36 -7.82
C LEU A 379 10.77 -17.19 -6.57
N TRP A 380 11.08 -16.17 -5.76
CA TRP A 380 10.30 -15.80 -4.58
C TRP A 380 8.83 -15.57 -4.90
N GLN A 381 8.55 -14.91 -6.03
CA GLN A 381 7.20 -14.57 -6.46
C GLN A 381 6.27 -15.79 -6.68
N LYS A 382 6.84 -16.96 -7.00
CA LYS A 382 6.10 -18.21 -7.21
C LYS A 382 6.04 -19.08 -5.96
N THR A 383 6.83 -18.76 -4.94
CA THR A 383 6.90 -19.55 -3.72
C THR A 383 5.61 -19.40 -2.92
N GLN A 384 5.03 -20.54 -2.54
CA GLN A 384 3.84 -20.61 -1.70
C GLN A 384 4.10 -21.32 -0.37
N TRP A 385 5.14 -22.14 -0.26
CA TRP A 385 5.45 -22.85 0.97
C TRP A 385 6.95 -23.00 1.15
N LEU A 386 7.45 -22.50 2.27
CA LEU A 386 8.81 -22.73 2.77
C LEU A 386 8.75 -23.63 4.00
N LYS A 387 9.61 -24.65 4.04
CA LYS A 387 9.80 -25.51 5.19
C LYS A 387 11.26 -25.45 5.67
N TYR A 388 11.42 -25.32 6.97
CA TYR A 388 12.68 -25.23 7.70
C TYR A 388 12.74 -26.38 8.69
N VAL A 389 13.88 -27.06 8.77
CA VAL A 389 14.05 -28.30 9.53
C VAL A 389 15.38 -28.24 10.30
N LYS A 390 15.38 -28.69 11.55
CA LYS A 390 16.54 -28.62 12.45
C LYS A 390 17.68 -29.50 11.98
N GLU A 391 17.39 -30.71 11.52
CA GLU A 391 18.36 -31.68 11.05
C GLU A 391 19.15 -31.21 9.80
N THR A 392 18.57 -30.31 9.00
CA THR A 392 19.16 -29.85 7.75
C THR A 392 19.55 -28.38 7.80
N GLU A 393 20.58 -28.07 8.60
CA GLU A 393 21.05 -26.70 8.77
C GLU A 393 21.45 -26.05 7.42
N GLY A 394 20.85 -24.89 7.14
CA GLY A 394 21.13 -24.09 5.94
C GLY A 394 20.51 -24.64 4.65
N ILE A 395 19.57 -25.59 4.75
CA ILE A 395 18.72 -26.04 3.64
C ILE A 395 17.29 -25.55 3.91
N ILE A 396 16.67 -24.99 2.88
CA ILE A 396 15.26 -24.64 2.85
C ILE A 396 14.56 -25.54 1.84
N PHE A 397 13.43 -26.09 2.24
CA PHE A 397 12.54 -26.85 1.38
C PHE A 397 11.45 -25.91 0.84
N VAL A 398 11.25 -25.91 -0.48
CA VAL A 398 10.37 -24.95 -1.17
C VAL A 398 9.32 -25.67 -2.01
N LYS A 399 8.09 -25.17 -2.00
CA LYS A 399 7.04 -25.49 -2.99
C LYS A 399 6.40 -24.24 -3.57
N GLU A 400 5.92 -24.40 -4.80
CA GLU A 400 5.11 -23.43 -5.54
C GLU A 400 3.59 -23.72 -5.40
N SER A 401 3.22 -24.58 -4.46
CA SER A 401 1.85 -25.03 -4.19
C SER A 401 1.69 -25.36 -2.70
N LEU A 402 0.46 -25.22 -2.19
CA LEU A 402 0.07 -25.63 -0.83
C LEU A 402 -0.38 -27.09 -0.76
N ASN A 403 -0.49 -27.79 -1.89
CA ASN A 403 -0.81 -29.20 -1.97
C ASN A 403 0.31 -30.08 -1.34
N GLU A 404 -0.08 -30.93 -0.41
CA GLU A 404 0.83 -31.81 0.32
C GLU A 404 1.47 -32.88 -0.55
N ASN A 405 0.74 -33.36 -1.57
CA ASN A 405 1.18 -34.45 -2.44
C ASN A 405 2.32 -34.05 -3.38
N ILE A 406 2.55 -32.74 -3.58
CA ILE A 406 3.64 -32.25 -4.41
C ILE A 406 4.95 -32.30 -3.59
N PRO A 407 6.05 -32.87 -4.11
CA PRO A 407 7.30 -32.93 -3.37
C PRO A 407 7.95 -31.55 -3.20
N PHE A 408 8.74 -31.38 -2.14
CA PHE A 408 9.56 -30.18 -1.93
C PHE A 408 10.77 -30.17 -2.88
N LYS A 409 11.15 -28.97 -3.33
CA LYS A 409 12.46 -28.69 -3.92
C LYS A 409 13.42 -28.22 -2.83
N GLU A 410 14.69 -28.56 -2.93
CA GLU A 410 15.70 -28.18 -1.94
C GLU A 410 16.54 -26.99 -2.40
N ILE A 411 16.76 -26.03 -1.50
CA ILE A 411 17.61 -24.87 -1.72
C ILE A 411 18.62 -24.76 -0.58
N SER A 412 19.90 -24.92 -0.92
CA SER A 412 20.99 -24.70 0.02
C SER A 412 21.31 -23.21 0.13
N LEU A 413 21.03 -22.62 1.28
CA LEU A 413 21.45 -21.26 1.62
C LEU A 413 22.90 -21.16 2.07
N ARG A 414 23.59 -22.27 2.37
CA ARG A 414 24.96 -22.21 2.87
C ARG A 414 25.92 -21.60 1.85
N ARG A 415 26.72 -20.66 2.34
CA ARG A 415 27.90 -20.16 1.63
C ARG A 415 29.08 -21.11 1.84
N ARG A 416 29.83 -21.40 0.77
CA ARG A 416 31.07 -22.22 0.88
C ARG A 416 32.08 -21.55 1.82
N GLY A 417 32.62 -22.32 2.76
CA GLY A 417 33.67 -21.88 3.69
C GLY A 417 33.21 -21.11 4.93
N ARG A 418 31.90 -21.05 5.21
CA ARG A 418 31.36 -20.43 6.42
C ARG A 418 30.30 -21.32 7.04
N ASN A 419 30.61 -21.80 8.25
CA ASN A 419 29.86 -22.92 8.83
C ASN A 419 29.14 -22.57 10.13
N SER A 420 29.41 -21.43 10.78
CA SER A 420 28.81 -21.11 12.07
C SER A 420 27.77 -20.01 11.97
N LEU A 421 26.57 -20.28 12.48
CA LEU A 421 25.58 -19.26 12.80
C LEU A 421 26.10 -18.37 13.94
N PRO A 422 25.81 -17.06 13.92
CA PRO A 422 26.21 -16.17 15.00
C PRO A 422 25.41 -16.47 16.28
N THR A 423 26.07 -16.44 17.44
CA THR A 423 25.42 -16.66 18.74
C THR A 423 24.42 -15.54 19.08
N SER A 424 24.67 -14.32 18.59
CA SER A 424 23.80 -13.17 18.77
C SER A 424 23.77 -12.32 17.50
N LEU A 425 22.62 -11.73 17.21
CA LEU A 425 22.46 -10.79 16.11
C LEU A 425 22.55 -9.35 16.59
N PRO A 426 23.09 -8.42 15.78
CA PRO A 426 23.08 -7.01 16.11
C PRO A 426 21.64 -6.46 16.04
N VAL A 427 21.39 -5.39 16.80
CA VAL A 427 20.12 -4.65 16.74
C VAL A 427 20.05 -3.87 15.41
N VAL A 428 18.86 -3.74 14.82
CA VAL A 428 18.68 -3.04 13.53
C VAL A 428 19.16 -1.58 13.61
N ASN A 429 18.85 -0.90 14.70
CA ASN A 429 19.24 0.49 14.94
C ASN A 429 19.74 0.66 16.38
N GLU A 430 20.86 1.35 16.55
CA GLU A 430 21.44 1.63 17.88
C GLU A 430 20.81 2.86 18.57
N GLY A 431 20.12 3.71 17.80
CA GLY A 431 19.48 4.94 18.28
C GLY A 431 18.01 5.06 17.88
N PRO A 432 17.27 6.07 18.39
CA PRO A 432 15.94 6.39 17.88
C PRO A 432 16.00 6.74 16.40
N ILE A 433 14.96 6.33 15.66
CA ILE A 433 14.83 6.73 14.25
C ILE A 433 14.37 8.19 14.20
N PRO A 434 15.13 9.08 13.55
CA PRO A 434 14.72 10.47 13.37
C PRO A 434 13.58 10.59 12.36
N ILE A 435 12.70 11.57 12.58
CA ILE A 435 11.66 11.95 11.61
C ILE A 435 12.12 13.09 10.70
N SER A 436 11.43 13.30 9.58
CA SER A 436 11.74 14.43 8.69
C SER A 436 11.46 15.78 9.34
N LYS A 437 12.17 16.83 8.92
CA LYS A 437 11.94 18.21 9.36
C LYS A 437 10.51 18.69 9.09
N GLU A 438 9.96 18.34 7.94
CA GLU A 438 8.59 18.70 7.57
C GLU A 438 7.57 17.99 8.47
N LYS A 439 7.79 16.70 8.76
CA LYS A 439 6.93 15.95 9.69
C LYS A 439 7.00 16.54 11.08
N LYS A 440 8.19 16.88 11.58
CA LYS A 440 8.35 17.55 12.88
C LYS A 440 7.57 18.85 12.94
N LYS A 441 7.71 19.72 11.93
CA LYS A 441 6.97 20.99 11.86
C LYS A 441 5.46 20.74 11.90
N ASP A 442 4.97 19.82 11.09
CA ASP A 442 3.54 19.50 11.04
C ASP A 442 3.02 18.96 12.39
N LEU A 443 3.78 18.11 13.08
CA LEU A 443 3.42 17.62 14.42
C LEU A 443 3.40 18.74 15.47
N LEU A 444 4.32 19.69 15.40
CA LEU A 444 4.33 20.87 16.30
C LEU A 444 3.11 21.77 16.05
N ASP A 445 2.70 21.93 14.78
CA ASP A 445 1.48 22.68 14.43
C ASP A 445 0.19 22.01 14.95
N LEU A 446 0.23 20.69 15.20
CA LEU A 446 -0.90 19.94 15.76
C LEU A 446 -1.00 20.02 17.30
N LEU A 447 0.02 20.53 17.99
CA LEU A 447 0.03 20.60 19.47
C LEU A 447 -1.21 21.29 20.09
N PRO A 448 -1.79 22.36 19.52
CA PRO A 448 -3.00 22.97 20.07
C PRO A 448 -4.21 22.04 20.12
N LEU A 449 -4.19 20.95 19.34
CA LEU A 449 -5.25 19.93 19.28
C LEU A 449 -4.92 18.68 20.13
N ILE A 450 -3.74 18.65 20.74
CA ILE A 450 -3.24 17.56 21.59
C ILE A 450 -3.26 18.04 23.04
N ASP A 451 -3.62 17.15 23.97
CA ASP A 451 -3.60 17.50 25.39
C ASP A 451 -2.16 17.85 25.85
N SER A 452 -2.03 18.92 26.66
CA SER A 452 -0.74 19.55 27.00
C SER A 452 0.28 18.60 27.64
N ALA A 453 -0.19 17.57 28.34
CA ALA A 453 0.63 16.53 28.97
C ALA A 453 1.53 15.78 27.97
N PHE A 454 1.16 15.73 26.69
CA PHE A 454 1.91 15.00 25.65
C PHE A 454 2.78 15.92 24.78
N HIS A 455 2.77 17.23 25.01
CA HIS A 455 3.50 18.17 24.15
C HIS A 455 5.00 17.92 24.14
N ASP A 456 5.56 17.54 25.28
CA ASP A 456 7.01 17.32 25.41
C ASP A 456 7.48 16.11 24.62
N PHE A 457 6.64 15.07 24.47
CA PHE A 457 6.94 13.94 23.58
C PHE A 457 7.20 14.42 22.15
N TYR A 458 6.27 15.20 21.57
CA TYR A 458 6.40 15.71 20.22
C TYR A 458 7.56 16.70 20.07
N LYS A 459 7.81 17.55 21.07
CA LYS A 459 8.94 18.50 21.06
C LYS A 459 10.30 17.80 21.08
N ASN A 460 10.40 16.63 21.73
CA ASN A 460 11.65 15.90 21.87
C ASN A 460 11.91 14.84 20.78
N LEU A 461 10.99 14.65 19.83
CA LEU A 461 11.22 13.74 18.68
C LEU A 461 12.50 14.11 17.90
N PRO A 462 13.40 13.15 17.63
CA PRO A 462 14.63 13.39 16.89
C PRO A 462 14.34 13.69 15.42
N VAL A 463 15.17 14.51 14.79
CA VAL A 463 14.94 15.03 13.44
C VAL A 463 16.20 14.88 12.60
N ASP A 464 16.03 14.49 11.34
CA ASP A 464 17.11 14.39 10.37
C ASP A 464 16.64 14.89 8.99
N ASN A 465 17.60 15.15 8.09
CA ASN A 465 17.38 15.59 6.70
C ASN A 465 16.97 14.42 5.79
N VAL A 466 16.06 13.57 6.25
CA VAL A 466 15.52 12.46 5.46
C VAL A 466 14.26 12.93 4.73
N PRO A 467 14.04 12.60 3.45
CA PRO A 467 12.80 12.91 2.76
C PRO A 467 11.59 12.31 3.49
N ALA A 468 10.50 13.08 3.59
CA ALA A 468 9.26 12.56 4.19
C ALA A 468 8.73 11.36 3.37
N SER A 469 8.55 10.21 4.02
CA SER A 469 7.83 9.06 3.47
C SER A 469 6.52 8.80 4.23
N ASP A 470 5.60 8.15 3.53
CA ASP A 470 4.41 7.52 4.11
C ASP A 470 4.60 6.02 3.98
N PRO A 471 4.71 5.25 5.08
CA PRO A 471 5.01 3.82 5.03
C PRO A 471 3.94 3.00 4.30
N ASP A 472 2.68 3.45 4.29
CA ASP A 472 1.63 2.79 3.50
C ASP A 472 1.75 3.10 1.99
N LEU A 473 2.62 4.05 1.62
CA LEU A 473 2.95 4.39 0.24
C LEU A 473 4.36 3.92 -0.18
N GLU A 474 5.06 3.13 0.63
CA GLU A 474 6.34 2.55 0.22
C GLU A 474 6.13 1.42 -0.81
N GLU A 475 7.09 1.27 -1.73
CA GLU A 475 7.15 0.10 -2.62
C GLU A 475 8.19 -0.85 -2.05
N TYR A 476 8.03 -2.14 -2.34
CA TYR A 476 9.05 -3.13 -2.02
C TYR A 476 9.35 -3.89 -3.29
N ASP A 477 10.63 -3.98 -3.62
CA ASP A 477 11.11 -4.84 -4.68
C ASP A 477 11.12 -6.28 -4.13
N ALA A 478 10.36 -7.17 -4.78
CA ALA A 478 10.27 -8.57 -4.37
C ALA A 478 11.56 -9.35 -4.70
N ASP A 479 12.44 -8.78 -5.53
CA ASP A 479 13.67 -9.43 -6.01
C ASP A 479 14.97 -8.81 -5.44
N ALA A 480 14.85 -7.84 -4.50
CA ALA A 480 15.99 -7.14 -3.87
C ALA A 480 16.61 -7.88 -2.68
#